data_AF-A0A2S2QBB1-F1
#
_entry.id   AF-A0A2S2QBB1-F1
#
_cell.length_a   1.000
_cell.length_b   1.000
_cell.length_c   1.000
_cell.angle_alpha   90.00
_cell.angle_beta   90.00
_cell.angle_gamma   90.00
#
_symmetry.space_group_name_H-M   'P 1'
#
loop_
_entity.id
_entity.type
_entity.pdbx_description
1 polymer ?
#
loop_
_entity_poly.entity_id
_entity_poly.type
_entity_poly.pdbx_seq_one_letter_code
_entity_poly.pdbx_strand_id
1 'polypeptide(L)'
;DDEINSSITSNSSTCSSDINNDNNGPEINLGGLKIQEKHQEKSVAGPSDITKCVSDNPTQPILKMFPKTKFGKQWRYFRIEWYKQYSWLEYSIIENASYCFACRFFASESDNSPFIKSGFKNWKNAIDKDCGIKGHDKSITHITCMSKWDGYKQSRKTTSIQTQLNVANEALIRENRYYIYNIAEILLFTACQNIAQRGHDESESSLNKGNFLELLELYVKKDKRLKNKIENLPKNAKYTHHSIQNELLSIMSQMVLQSISNELKEYL
;
A
#
# COMPACT_ATOMS: atom_id res chain seq x y z
N ASP A 1 17.31 -70.21 -14.12
CA ASP A 1 17.84 -68.87 -13.84
C ASP A 1 16.85 -68.17 -12.89
N ASP A 2 16.51 -68.77 -11.73
CA ASP A 2 17.31 -68.84 -10.48
C ASP A 2 17.56 -67.41 -9.95
N GLU A 3 17.26 -66.96 -8.73
CA GLU A 3 16.95 -67.50 -7.38
C GLU A 3 16.36 -66.31 -6.57
N ILE A 4 15.30 -66.46 -5.76
CA ILE A 4 15.26 -66.75 -4.31
C ILE A 4 16.00 -65.72 -3.39
N ASN A 5 15.23 -64.91 -2.63
CA ASN A 5 15.14 -64.86 -1.14
C ASN A 5 14.53 -63.49 -0.68
N SER A 6 13.41 -63.37 0.06
CA SER A 6 13.14 -63.79 1.46
C SER A 6 14.07 -63.08 2.47
N SER A 7 13.70 -62.53 3.64
CA SER A 7 12.49 -62.61 4.45
C SER A 7 12.58 -61.58 5.60
N ILE A 8 11.41 -61.03 6.01
CA ILE A 8 10.85 -60.97 7.37
C ILE A 8 11.69 -60.34 8.50
N THR A 9 11.11 -59.35 9.22
CA THR A 9 10.78 -59.49 10.66
C THR A 9 9.89 -58.36 11.18
N SER A 10 8.73 -58.76 11.67
CA SER A 10 7.90 -58.09 12.66
C SER A 10 8.61 -58.03 14.01
N ASN A 11 8.41 -56.96 14.79
CA ASN A 11 8.36 -57.06 16.25
C ASN A 11 7.51 -55.95 16.87
N SER A 12 6.55 -56.41 17.68
CA SER A 12 5.74 -55.68 18.66
C SER A 12 6.48 -55.47 19.98
N SER A 13 6.12 -54.41 20.71
CA SER A 13 6.28 -54.12 22.17
C SER A 13 6.72 -52.66 22.33
N THR A 14 6.26 -51.81 23.26
CA THR A 14 5.37 -51.92 24.42
C THR A 14 4.97 -50.49 24.82
N CYS A 15 3.80 -50.35 25.42
CA CYS A 15 3.27 -49.15 26.09
C CYS A 15 4.22 -48.63 27.19
N SER A 16 4.37 -47.30 27.32
CA SER A 16 4.05 -46.55 28.55
C SER A 16 4.25 -45.04 28.37
N SER A 17 3.30 -44.33 28.97
CA SER A 17 3.13 -42.89 29.16
C SER A 17 4.32 -42.17 29.78
N ASP A 18 4.56 -40.94 29.35
CA ASP A 18 4.83 -39.83 30.28
C ASP A 18 4.38 -38.49 29.67
N ILE A 19 3.49 -37.85 30.41
CA ILE A 19 3.01 -36.48 30.22
C ILE A 19 4.14 -35.55 30.64
N ASN A 20 4.64 -34.71 29.73
CA ASN A 20 5.29 -33.47 30.12
C ASN A 20 4.67 -32.31 29.34
N ASN A 21 3.99 -31.49 30.14
CA ASN A 21 3.26 -30.29 29.80
C ASN A 21 4.24 -29.12 29.82
N ASP A 22 4.86 -28.81 28.67
CA ASP A 22 5.62 -27.58 28.50
C ASP A 22 4.86 -26.64 27.55
N ASN A 23 3.95 -25.88 28.16
CA ASN A 23 3.47 -24.62 27.64
C ASN A 23 4.64 -23.64 27.57
N ASN A 24 5.24 -23.49 26.38
CA ASN A 24 6.03 -22.31 26.00
C ASN A 24 5.94 -22.12 24.48
N GLY A 25 4.78 -21.66 24.01
CA GLY A 25 4.69 -21.02 22.70
C GLY A 25 5.43 -19.68 22.74
N PRO A 26 6.10 -19.25 21.66
CA PRO A 26 6.83 -18.00 21.66
C PRO A 26 5.83 -16.84 21.74
N GLU A 27 5.97 -15.99 22.77
CA GLU A 27 5.35 -14.67 22.79
C GLU A 27 5.83 -13.87 21.58
N ILE A 28 4.96 -13.71 20.60
CA ILE A 28 5.18 -12.78 19.50
C ILE A 28 4.85 -11.39 20.04
N ASN A 29 5.84 -10.77 20.71
CA ASN A 29 5.76 -9.38 21.11
C ASN A 29 5.82 -8.51 19.85
N LEU A 30 4.65 -8.21 19.27
CA LEU A 30 4.50 -7.23 18.20
C LEU A 30 4.57 -5.82 18.81
N GLY A 31 5.72 -5.51 19.42
CA GLY A 31 6.04 -4.21 19.95
C GLY A 31 6.00 -3.18 18.83
N GLY A 32 4.97 -2.34 18.85
CA GLY A 32 4.82 -1.19 17.97
C GLY A 32 5.96 -0.20 18.17
N LEU A 33 7.06 -0.38 17.44
CA LEU A 33 8.06 0.65 17.23
C LEU A 33 7.43 1.75 16.37
N LYS A 34 6.84 2.75 17.04
CA LYS A 34 6.59 4.06 16.42
C LYS A 34 7.94 4.70 16.13
N ILE A 35 8.52 4.38 14.99
CA ILE A 35 9.59 5.19 14.41
C ILE A 35 8.91 6.48 13.95
N GLN A 36 8.97 7.52 14.78
CA GLN A 36 8.73 8.87 14.32
C GLN A 36 9.90 9.23 13.40
N GLU A 37 9.73 9.03 12.09
CA GLU A 37 10.62 9.62 11.10
C GLU A 37 10.46 11.15 11.17
N LYS A 38 11.27 11.79 12.02
CA LYS A 38 11.58 13.21 11.87
C LYS A 38 12.35 13.36 10.56
N HIS A 39 11.64 13.50 9.45
CA HIS A 39 12.25 14.06 8.25
C HIS A 39 12.69 15.49 8.59
N GLN A 40 14.00 15.70 8.78
CA GLN A 40 14.57 17.04 8.75
C GLN A 40 14.27 17.64 7.37
N GLU A 41 13.37 18.61 7.32
CA GLU A 41 13.01 19.28 6.08
C GLU A 41 14.26 20.01 5.54
N LYS A 42 14.57 19.77 4.27
CA LYS A 42 15.75 20.35 3.62
C LYS A 42 15.52 21.86 3.42
N SER A 43 16.13 22.69 4.27
CA SER A 43 16.16 24.15 4.09
C SER A 43 17.31 24.56 3.18
N VAL A 44 17.09 25.54 2.29
CA VAL A 44 18.12 26.02 1.34
C VAL A 44 18.36 27.52 1.45
N ALA A 45 19.62 27.92 1.31
CA ALA A 45 20.04 29.33 1.26
C ALA A 45 19.42 30.10 0.07
N GLY A 46 19.39 31.43 0.17
CA GLY A 46 18.89 32.32 -0.87
C GLY A 46 18.20 33.57 -0.30
N PRO A 47 17.60 34.41 -1.14
CA PRO A 47 16.81 35.57 -0.72
C PRO A 47 15.75 35.21 0.32
N SER A 48 15.51 36.09 1.29
CA SER A 48 14.50 35.88 2.35
C SER A 48 13.06 35.90 1.84
N ASP A 49 12.83 36.46 0.66
CA ASP A 49 11.52 36.63 0.03
C ASP A 49 11.16 35.53 -0.99
N ILE A 50 11.89 34.42 -0.99
CA ILE A 50 11.56 33.20 -1.76
C ILE A 50 11.54 31.97 -0.85
N THR A 51 10.99 30.87 -1.36
CA THR A 51 10.66 29.70 -0.55
C THR A 51 11.89 29.09 0.15
N LYS A 52 11.75 28.72 1.42
CA LYS A 52 12.82 28.14 2.24
C LYS A 52 12.66 26.65 2.50
N CYS A 53 11.43 26.13 2.42
CA CYS A 53 11.15 24.73 2.64
C CYS A 53 10.76 24.03 1.33
N VAL A 54 11.22 22.80 1.17
CA VAL A 54 10.92 21.97 0.00
C VAL A 54 9.46 21.48 -0.03
N SER A 55 8.77 21.50 1.13
CA SER A 55 7.35 21.12 1.24
C SER A 55 6.40 22.21 0.77
N ASP A 56 6.88 23.45 0.65
CA ASP A 56 6.12 24.59 0.13
C ASP A 56 6.16 24.65 -1.40
N ASN A 57 5.37 25.56 -1.97
CA ASN A 57 5.34 25.82 -3.41
C ASN A 57 6.37 26.90 -3.81
N PRO A 58 6.77 26.97 -5.09
CA PRO A 58 7.58 28.07 -5.62
C PRO A 58 6.94 29.43 -5.34
N THR A 59 7.74 30.38 -4.81
CA THR A 59 7.25 31.74 -4.54
C THR A 59 7.13 32.55 -5.84
N GLN A 60 5.90 32.88 -6.23
CA GLN A 60 5.56 33.56 -7.49
C GLN A 60 4.76 34.85 -7.24
N PRO A 61 5.40 35.95 -6.80
CA PRO A 61 4.71 37.20 -6.50
C PRO A 61 4.07 37.84 -7.74
N ILE A 62 2.85 38.36 -7.58
CA ILE A 62 2.13 39.09 -8.62
C ILE A 62 2.27 40.58 -8.34
N LEU A 63 3.11 41.26 -9.13
CA LEU A 63 3.32 42.71 -9.02
C LEU A 63 2.59 43.44 -10.15
N LYS A 64 2.00 44.60 -9.84
CA LYS A 64 1.46 45.51 -10.87
C LYS A 64 2.54 45.92 -11.88
N MET A 65 3.78 46.08 -11.41
CA MET A 65 4.94 46.35 -12.24
C MET A 65 6.19 45.75 -11.59
N PHE A 66 6.91 44.92 -12.33
CA PHE A 66 8.19 44.38 -11.88
C PHE A 66 9.31 45.40 -12.05
N PRO A 67 10.33 45.40 -11.17
CA PRO A 67 11.52 46.23 -11.29
C PRO A 67 12.17 46.15 -12.68
N LYS A 68 12.49 47.31 -13.25
CA LYS A 68 13.12 47.42 -14.58
C LYS A 68 14.63 47.50 -14.44
N THR A 69 15.33 46.75 -15.28
CA THR A 69 16.79 46.79 -15.44
C THR A 69 17.11 47.30 -16.84
N LYS A 70 18.11 48.18 -16.96
CA LYS A 70 18.52 48.75 -18.24
C LYS A 70 19.46 47.79 -18.98
N PHE A 71 19.10 47.41 -20.21
CA PHE A 71 19.91 46.60 -21.11
C PHE A 71 20.22 47.39 -22.37
N GLY A 72 21.42 47.98 -22.44
CA GLY A 72 21.77 48.93 -23.49
C GLY A 72 20.83 50.13 -23.47
N LYS A 73 20.06 50.32 -24.54
CA LYS A 73 19.08 51.43 -24.66
C LYS A 73 17.68 51.09 -24.15
N GLN A 74 17.39 49.82 -23.85
CA GLN A 74 16.04 49.35 -23.51
C GLN A 74 15.91 49.00 -22.03
N TRP A 75 14.77 49.37 -21.44
CA TRP A 75 14.39 48.89 -20.11
C TRP A 75 13.67 47.54 -20.25
N ARG A 76 14.11 46.55 -19.49
CA ARG A 76 13.52 45.20 -19.48
C ARG A 76 13.25 44.77 -18.05
N TYR A 77 12.28 43.89 -17.86
CA TYR A 77 11.83 43.43 -16.56
C TYR A 77 11.37 41.98 -16.67
N PHE A 78 11.22 41.33 -15.51
CA PHE A 78 10.62 40.01 -15.41
C PHE A 78 9.18 40.01 -15.92
N ARG A 79 8.81 39.01 -16.73
CA ARG A 79 7.43 38.91 -17.26
C ARG A 79 6.64 37.86 -16.49
N ILE A 80 5.49 38.27 -15.96
CA ILE A 80 4.63 37.40 -15.15
C ILE A 80 4.08 36.21 -15.93
N GLU A 81 3.96 36.33 -17.25
CA GLU A 81 3.51 35.25 -18.13
C GLU A 81 4.45 34.04 -18.08
N TRP A 82 5.71 34.22 -17.68
CA TRP A 82 6.65 33.12 -17.54
C TRP A 82 6.22 32.12 -16.46
N TYR A 83 5.51 32.54 -15.41
CA TYR A 83 4.98 31.60 -14.41
C TYR A 83 3.99 30.59 -15.00
N LYS A 84 3.20 30.99 -15.99
CA LYS A 84 2.23 30.09 -16.65
C LYS A 84 2.93 28.96 -17.39
N GLN A 85 4.11 29.23 -17.94
CA GLN A 85 4.88 28.25 -18.69
C GLN A 85 5.87 27.47 -17.82
N TYR A 86 6.40 28.11 -16.77
CA TYR A 86 7.46 27.58 -15.92
C TYR A 86 7.00 27.60 -14.46
N SER A 87 6.23 26.57 -14.06
CA SER A 87 5.67 26.47 -12.71
C SER A 87 6.74 26.40 -11.62
N TRP A 88 7.96 25.96 -11.97
CA TRP A 88 9.12 25.88 -11.07
C TRP A 88 9.81 27.22 -10.80
N LEU A 89 9.47 28.26 -11.56
CA LEU A 89 10.16 29.54 -11.54
C LEU A 89 9.77 30.35 -10.31
N GLU A 90 10.76 30.85 -9.58
CA GLU A 90 10.58 31.78 -8.46
C GLU A 90 11.12 33.15 -8.82
N TYR A 91 10.63 34.19 -8.14
CA TYR A 91 11.18 35.54 -8.26
C TYR A 91 11.36 36.18 -6.89
N SER A 92 12.58 36.66 -6.65
CA SER A 92 12.89 37.54 -5.52
C SER A 92 12.70 38.98 -5.95
N ILE A 93 11.83 39.69 -5.24
CA ILE A 93 11.58 41.13 -5.37
C ILE A 93 12.80 41.88 -4.87
N ILE A 94 13.35 41.47 -3.72
CA ILE A 94 14.51 42.10 -3.07
C ILE A 94 15.72 42.08 -4.00
N GLU A 95 16.00 40.92 -4.61
CA GLU A 95 17.17 40.79 -5.48
C GLU A 95 16.88 41.14 -6.95
N ASN A 96 15.62 41.38 -7.32
CA ASN A 96 15.16 41.51 -8.70
C ASN A 96 15.76 40.39 -9.57
N ALA A 97 15.50 39.14 -9.17
CA ALA A 97 16.14 37.97 -9.76
C ALA A 97 15.21 36.77 -9.74
N SER A 98 15.34 35.89 -10.74
CA SER A 98 14.59 34.64 -10.80
C SER A 98 15.44 33.44 -10.43
N TYR A 99 14.83 32.48 -9.75
CA TYR A 99 15.44 31.23 -9.32
C TYR A 99 14.63 30.04 -9.81
N CYS A 100 15.23 28.85 -9.81
CA CYS A 100 14.51 27.62 -10.03
C CYS A 100 14.31 26.91 -8.69
N PHE A 101 13.06 26.77 -8.27
CA PHE A 101 12.70 26.09 -7.03
C PHE A 101 13.34 24.70 -6.95
N ALA A 102 13.05 23.84 -7.94
CA ALA A 102 13.54 22.47 -7.93
C ALA A 102 15.07 22.40 -7.90
N CYS A 103 15.77 23.21 -8.70
CA CYS A 103 17.23 23.21 -8.73
C CYS A 103 17.84 23.69 -7.41
N ARG A 104 17.26 24.69 -6.74
CA ARG A 104 17.75 25.11 -5.42
C ARG A 104 17.74 23.97 -4.40
N PHE A 105 16.69 23.14 -4.39
CA PHE A 105 16.56 22.04 -3.43
C PHE A 105 17.30 20.76 -3.83
N PHE A 106 17.44 20.47 -5.12
CA PHE A 106 17.83 19.12 -5.58
C PHE A 106 19.08 19.05 -6.45
N ALA A 107 19.66 20.20 -6.83
CA ALA A 107 20.91 20.23 -7.58
C ALA A 107 22.11 19.87 -6.69
N SER A 108 23.23 19.56 -7.35
CA SER A 108 24.52 19.36 -6.70
C SER A 108 25.05 20.70 -6.16
N GLU A 109 25.80 20.68 -5.06
CA GLU A 109 26.46 21.89 -4.53
C GLU A 109 27.49 22.49 -5.50
N SER A 110 28.04 21.65 -6.39
CA SER A 110 28.93 22.06 -7.47
C SER A 110 28.23 22.81 -8.61
N ASP A 111 26.89 22.78 -8.67
CA ASP A 111 26.15 23.48 -9.71
C ASP A 111 26.16 25.00 -9.43
N ASN A 112 26.75 25.75 -10.36
CA ASN A 112 26.89 27.19 -10.28
C ASN A 112 25.87 27.91 -11.18
N SER A 113 24.78 27.25 -11.55
CA SER A 113 23.70 27.88 -12.30
C SER A 113 23.21 29.15 -11.58
N PRO A 114 23.01 30.27 -12.31
CA PRO A 114 22.44 31.48 -11.74
C PRO A 114 21.00 31.26 -11.23
N PHE A 115 20.30 30.22 -11.68
CA PHE A 115 18.99 29.86 -11.14
C PHE A 115 19.05 29.23 -9.74
N ILE A 116 20.24 28.93 -9.23
CA ILE A 116 20.46 28.31 -7.93
C ILE A 116 21.03 29.33 -6.94
N LYS A 117 22.19 29.92 -7.26
CA LYS A 117 22.99 30.71 -6.30
C LYS A 117 22.79 32.21 -6.43
N SER A 118 23.09 32.79 -7.59
CA SER A 118 23.21 34.24 -7.78
C SER A 118 21.94 34.95 -8.27
N GLY A 119 20.92 34.19 -8.67
CA GLY A 119 19.70 34.72 -9.28
C GLY A 119 19.90 35.08 -10.75
N PHE A 120 19.03 34.57 -11.62
CA PHE A 120 19.01 34.95 -13.03
C PHE A 120 18.36 36.33 -13.20
N LYS A 121 19.07 37.27 -13.84
CA LYS A 121 18.60 38.65 -14.05
C LYS A 121 18.61 39.10 -15.52
N ASN A 122 19.05 38.25 -16.46
CA ASN A 122 19.24 38.65 -17.86
C ASN A 122 17.92 38.62 -18.65
N TRP A 123 17.07 39.62 -18.41
CA TRP A 123 15.76 39.76 -19.05
C TRP A 123 15.83 39.94 -20.58
N LYS A 124 16.99 40.32 -21.12
CA LYS A 124 17.19 40.43 -22.57
C LYS A 124 17.07 39.06 -23.25
N ASN A 125 17.67 38.04 -22.64
CA ASN A 125 17.79 36.68 -23.19
C ASN A 125 17.00 35.66 -22.36
N ALA A 126 15.95 36.09 -21.66
CA ALA A 126 15.20 35.22 -20.76
C ALA A 126 14.57 34.00 -21.46
N ILE A 127 14.14 34.14 -22.72
CA ILE A 127 13.49 33.07 -23.51
C ILE A 127 14.41 32.56 -24.62
N ASP A 128 15.72 32.76 -24.46
CA ASP A 128 16.71 32.18 -25.35
C ASP A 128 16.69 30.64 -25.30
N LYS A 129 17.04 29.97 -26.40
CA LYS A 129 16.94 28.51 -26.47
C LYS A 129 18.09 27.80 -25.77
N ASP A 130 19.27 28.42 -25.76
CA ASP A 130 20.51 27.82 -25.27
C ASP A 130 20.90 28.39 -23.90
N CYS A 131 20.37 29.57 -23.56
CA CYS A 131 20.52 30.19 -22.25
C CYS A 131 19.19 30.70 -21.68
N GLY A 132 19.24 31.38 -20.53
CA GLY A 132 18.05 31.92 -19.90
C GLY A 132 17.10 30.87 -19.34
N ILE A 133 15.84 31.27 -19.11
CA ILE A 133 14.80 30.46 -18.49
C ILE A 133 14.46 29.26 -19.39
N LYS A 134 14.27 29.52 -20.70
CA LYS A 134 13.91 28.47 -21.65
C LYS A 134 15.06 27.49 -21.94
N GLY A 135 16.32 27.95 -21.96
CA GLY A 135 17.47 27.06 -22.02
C GLY A 135 17.64 26.24 -20.74
N HIS A 136 17.45 26.86 -19.57
CA HIS A 136 17.53 26.16 -18.28
C HIS A 136 16.47 25.06 -18.15
N ASP A 137 15.23 25.33 -18.56
CA ASP A 137 14.12 24.36 -18.59
C ASP A 137 14.45 23.06 -19.32
N LYS A 138 15.35 23.14 -20.31
CA LYS A 138 15.80 21.99 -21.12
C LYS A 138 17.10 21.35 -20.61
N SER A 139 17.75 21.96 -19.63
CA SER A 139 19.03 21.47 -19.12
C SER A 139 18.86 20.14 -18.38
N ILE A 140 19.83 19.24 -18.54
CA ILE A 140 19.82 17.92 -17.89
C ILE A 140 19.74 18.08 -16.36
N THR A 141 20.43 19.07 -15.81
CA THR A 141 20.41 19.36 -14.37
C THR A 141 19.02 19.74 -13.90
N HIS A 142 18.34 20.64 -14.62
CA HIS A 142 16.95 21.02 -14.34
C HIS A 142 16.00 19.83 -14.39
N ILE A 143 16.02 19.06 -15.48
CA ILE A 143 15.15 17.88 -15.67
C ILE A 143 15.36 16.89 -14.52
N THR A 144 16.61 16.63 -14.14
CA THR A 144 16.94 15.74 -13.01
C THR A 144 16.40 16.28 -11.69
N CYS A 145 16.51 17.59 -11.45
CA CYS A 145 16.00 18.22 -10.23
C CYS A 145 14.46 18.21 -10.18
N MET A 146 13.79 18.42 -11.31
CA MET A 146 12.33 18.30 -11.43
C MET A 146 11.88 16.88 -11.10
N SER A 147 12.53 15.85 -11.65
CA SER A 147 12.23 14.46 -11.32
C SER A 147 12.42 14.15 -9.83
N LYS A 148 13.48 14.69 -9.19
CA LYS A 148 13.69 14.55 -7.74
C LYS A 148 12.59 15.25 -6.93
N TRP A 149 12.16 16.43 -7.36
CA TRP A 149 11.07 17.16 -6.71
C TRP A 149 9.72 16.45 -6.85
N ASP A 150 9.42 15.90 -8.03
CA ASP A 150 8.23 15.08 -8.25
C ASP A 150 8.27 13.80 -7.41
N GLY A 151 9.42 13.13 -7.32
CA GLY A 151 9.63 12.00 -6.42
C GLY A 151 9.38 12.35 -4.96
N TYR A 152 9.85 13.51 -4.50
CA TYR A 152 9.57 14.02 -3.16
C TYR A 152 8.07 14.28 -2.92
N LYS A 153 7.37 14.90 -3.89
CA LYS A 153 5.92 15.11 -3.78
C LYS A 153 5.15 13.79 -3.74
N GLN A 154 5.60 12.78 -4.49
CA GLN A 154 5.00 11.45 -4.49
C GLN A 154 5.25 10.72 -3.17
N SER A 155 6.48 10.76 -2.64
CA SER A 155 6.82 10.10 -1.37
C SER A 155 6.01 10.64 -0.19
N ARG A 156 5.60 11.92 -0.25
CA ARG A 156 4.69 12.54 0.72
C ARG A 156 3.23 12.11 0.58
N LYS A 157 2.81 11.71 -0.62
CA LYS A 157 1.45 11.19 -0.88
C LYS A 157 1.33 9.69 -0.60
N THR A 158 2.39 8.94 -0.88
CA THR A 158 2.46 7.52 -0.57
C THR A 158 2.77 7.34 0.91
N THR A 159 1.84 6.75 1.65
CA THR A 159 2.09 6.36 3.04
C THR A 159 3.22 5.32 3.10
N SER A 160 3.87 5.17 4.27
CA SER A 160 5.01 4.27 4.44
C SER A 160 4.70 2.85 3.92
N ILE A 161 5.73 2.11 3.52
CA ILE A 161 5.61 0.71 3.06
C ILE A 161 4.80 -0.12 4.07
N GLN A 162 5.01 0.13 5.37
CA GLN A 162 4.25 -0.51 6.44
C GLN A 162 2.75 -0.24 6.33
N THR A 163 2.34 1.00 6.09
CA THR A 163 0.92 1.33 5.95
C THR A 163 0.33 0.71 4.69
N GLN A 164 1.08 0.63 3.60
CA GLN A 164 0.63 -0.05 2.37
C GLN A 164 0.42 -1.55 2.59
N LEU A 165 1.36 -2.22 3.29
CA LEU A 165 1.21 -3.62 3.68
C LEU A 165 0.01 -3.85 4.61
N ASN A 166 -0.22 -2.95 5.56
CA ASN A 166 -1.38 -3.04 6.45
C ASN A 166 -2.69 -2.97 5.66
N VAL A 167 -2.82 -2.04 4.71
CA VAL A 167 -4.02 -1.90 3.87
C VAL A 167 -4.27 -3.15 3.02
N ALA A 168 -3.22 -3.69 2.40
CA ALA A 168 -3.32 -4.91 1.60
C ALA A 168 -3.72 -6.12 2.48
N ASN A 169 -3.16 -6.23 3.68
CA ASN A 169 -3.49 -7.28 4.63
C ASN A 169 -4.93 -7.16 5.13
N GLU A 170 -5.40 -5.94 5.44
CA GLU A 170 -6.79 -5.68 5.82
C GLU A 170 -7.77 -6.08 4.71
N ALA A 171 -7.44 -5.80 3.46
CA ALA A 171 -8.25 -6.25 2.32
C ALA A 171 -8.31 -7.77 2.23
N LEU A 172 -7.17 -8.46 2.40
CA LEU A 172 -7.11 -9.92 2.39
C LEU A 172 -7.90 -10.54 3.55
N ILE A 173 -7.77 -10.00 4.76
CA ILE A 173 -8.55 -10.42 5.94
C ILE A 173 -10.04 -10.25 5.67
N ARG A 174 -10.44 -9.11 5.09
CA ARG A 174 -11.85 -8.83 4.75
C ARG A 174 -12.40 -9.85 3.77
N GLU A 175 -11.67 -10.17 2.71
CA GLU A 175 -12.10 -11.19 1.73
C GLU A 175 -12.12 -12.60 2.30
N ASN A 176 -11.16 -12.95 3.17
CA ASN A 176 -11.16 -14.26 3.85
C ASN A 176 -12.34 -14.40 4.81
N ARG A 177 -12.64 -13.36 5.59
CA ARG A 177 -13.81 -13.34 6.49
C ARG A 177 -15.12 -13.43 5.71
N TYR A 178 -15.22 -12.71 4.59
CA TYR A 178 -16.38 -12.80 3.69
C TYR A 178 -16.61 -14.23 3.20
N TYR A 179 -15.54 -14.90 2.78
CA TYR A 179 -15.61 -16.29 2.33
C TYR A 179 -16.06 -17.24 3.44
N ILE A 180 -15.39 -17.20 4.60
CA ILE A 180 -15.69 -18.07 5.74
C ILE A 180 -17.12 -17.84 6.25
N TYR A 181 -17.60 -16.59 6.25
CA TYR A 181 -18.98 -16.26 6.59
C TYR A 181 -19.98 -17.00 5.70
N ASN A 182 -19.79 -16.98 4.38
CA ASN A 182 -20.71 -17.66 3.45
C ASN A 182 -20.69 -19.19 3.66
N ILE A 183 -19.50 -19.77 3.91
CA ILE A 183 -19.37 -21.20 4.23
C ILE A 183 -20.13 -21.55 5.52
N ALA A 184 -19.93 -20.74 6.57
CA ALA A 184 -20.60 -20.90 7.84
C ALA A 184 -22.12 -20.77 7.73
N GLU A 185 -22.62 -19.81 6.94
CA GLU A 185 -24.04 -19.57 6.73
C GLU A 185 -24.73 -20.76 6.05
N ILE A 186 -24.10 -21.37 5.04
CA ILE A 186 -24.63 -22.57 4.37
C ILE A 186 -24.62 -23.79 5.30
N LEU A 187 -23.54 -23.98 6.08
CA LEU A 187 -23.46 -25.05 7.07
C LEU A 187 -24.53 -24.90 8.15
N LEU A 188 -24.70 -23.69 8.67
CA LEU A 188 -25.72 -23.38 9.65
C LEU A 188 -27.13 -23.65 9.09
N PHE A 189 -27.40 -23.22 7.85
CA PHE A 189 -28.69 -23.49 7.21
C PHE A 189 -29.00 -24.98 7.15
N THR A 190 -28.09 -25.79 6.59
CA THR A 190 -28.30 -27.24 6.46
C THR A 190 -28.45 -27.93 7.83
N ALA A 191 -27.70 -27.50 8.85
CA ALA A 191 -27.84 -27.99 10.21
C ALA A 191 -29.21 -27.62 10.83
N CYS A 192 -29.65 -26.37 10.70
CA CYS A 192 -30.93 -25.91 11.25
C CYS A 192 -32.14 -26.54 10.53
N GLN A 193 -32.03 -26.82 9.23
CA GLN A 193 -33.06 -27.55 8.48
C GLN A 193 -33.05 -29.06 8.76
N ASN A 194 -32.07 -29.55 9.53
CA ASN A 194 -31.87 -30.97 9.81
C ASN A 194 -31.77 -31.83 8.55
N ILE A 195 -31.09 -31.32 7.52
CA ILE A 195 -30.83 -32.03 6.28
C ILE A 195 -29.37 -32.48 6.21
N ALA A 196 -29.13 -33.62 5.55
CA ALA A 196 -27.78 -34.15 5.39
C ALA A 196 -26.91 -33.13 4.66
N GLN A 197 -25.74 -32.79 5.21
CA GLN A 197 -24.82 -31.84 4.57
C GLN A 197 -24.16 -32.46 3.33
N ARG A 198 -23.92 -33.77 3.38
CA ARG A 198 -23.04 -34.49 2.45
C ARG A 198 -23.78 -35.41 1.51
N GLY A 199 -23.22 -35.57 0.32
CA GLY A 199 -23.66 -36.55 -0.66
C GLY A 199 -23.02 -37.91 -0.41
N HIS A 200 -23.57 -38.95 -1.04
CA HIS A 200 -22.88 -40.24 -1.13
C HIS A 200 -21.61 -40.15 -1.99
N ASP A 201 -21.67 -39.33 -3.04
CA ASP A 201 -20.56 -39.03 -3.95
C ASP A 201 -20.41 -37.51 -4.10
N GLU A 202 -19.30 -36.97 -3.59
CA GLU A 202 -18.93 -35.55 -3.70
C GLU A 202 -17.90 -35.28 -4.81
N SER A 203 -17.66 -36.27 -5.69
CA SER A 203 -16.76 -36.11 -6.84
C SER A 203 -17.25 -35.04 -7.81
N GLU A 204 -16.33 -34.44 -8.57
CA GLU A 204 -16.68 -33.41 -9.56
C GLU A 204 -17.63 -33.92 -10.65
N SER A 205 -17.62 -35.23 -10.92
CA SER A 205 -18.51 -35.91 -11.87
C SER A 205 -19.90 -36.23 -11.31
N SER A 206 -20.12 -36.08 -10.00
CA SER A 206 -21.40 -36.38 -9.37
C SER A 206 -22.47 -35.37 -9.81
N LEU A 207 -23.67 -35.88 -10.12
CA LEU A 207 -24.85 -35.06 -10.41
C LEU A 207 -25.41 -34.37 -9.15
N ASN A 208 -25.07 -34.86 -7.97
CA ASN A 208 -25.49 -34.30 -6.69
C ASN A 208 -24.39 -34.54 -5.65
N LYS A 209 -23.65 -33.48 -5.33
CA LYS A 209 -22.53 -33.50 -4.38
C LYS A 209 -22.95 -33.31 -2.93
N GLY A 210 -24.25 -33.38 -2.63
CA GLY A 210 -24.81 -33.13 -1.31
C GLY A 210 -25.24 -31.69 -1.07
N ASN A 211 -26.11 -31.49 -0.08
CA ASN A 211 -26.79 -30.21 0.11
C ASN A 211 -25.84 -29.04 0.36
N PHE A 212 -24.73 -29.23 1.08
CA PHE A 212 -23.76 -28.17 1.33
C PHE A 212 -23.07 -27.68 0.04
N LEU A 213 -22.53 -28.60 -0.76
CA LEU A 213 -21.80 -28.25 -1.98
C LEU A 213 -22.75 -27.68 -3.06
N GLU A 214 -23.95 -28.25 -3.21
CA GLU A 214 -24.94 -27.75 -4.16
C GLU A 214 -25.46 -26.35 -3.78
N LEU A 215 -25.66 -26.07 -2.49
CA LEU A 215 -26.01 -24.74 -2.01
C LEU A 215 -24.87 -23.74 -2.21
N LEU A 216 -23.62 -24.14 -1.95
CA LEU A 216 -22.46 -23.29 -2.22
C LEU A 216 -22.37 -22.93 -3.71
N GLU A 217 -22.58 -23.89 -4.61
CA GLU A 217 -22.62 -23.62 -6.05
C GLU A 217 -23.75 -22.66 -6.44
N LEU A 218 -24.92 -22.79 -5.80
CA LEU A 218 -26.03 -21.86 -6.01
C LEU A 218 -25.67 -20.43 -5.58
N TYR A 219 -25.01 -20.26 -4.44
CA TYR A 219 -24.55 -18.96 -3.95
C TYR A 219 -23.50 -18.35 -4.87
N VAL A 220 -22.53 -19.14 -5.32
CA VAL A 220 -21.48 -18.73 -6.26
C VAL A 220 -22.06 -18.26 -7.60
N LYS A 221 -23.13 -18.90 -8.08
CA LYS A 221 -23.83 -18.47 -9.31
C LYS A 221 -24.47 -17.08 -9.16
N LYS A 222 -24.86 -16.69 -7.94
CA LYS A 222 -25.55 -15.42 -7.66
C LYS A 222 -24.60 -14.29 -7.23
N ASP A 223 -23.51 -14.63 -6.55
CA ASP A 223 -22.55 -13.66 -6.04
C ASP A 223 -21.21 -13.70 -6.78
N LYS A 224 -20.99 -12.64 -7.58
CA LYS A 224 -19.73 -12.44 -8.33
C LYS A 224 -18.51 -12.32 -7.41
N ARG A 225 -18.67 -11.75 -6.21
CA ARG A 225 -17.57 -11.58 -5.25
C ARG A 225 -17.14 -12.92 -4.70
N LEU A 226 -18.09 -13.74 -4.25
CA LEU A 226 -17.82 -15.10 -3.79
C LEU A 226 -17.22 -15.96 -4.91
N LYS A 227 -17.75 -15.85 -6.13
CA LYS A 227 -17.21 -16.55 -7.30
C LYS A 227 -15.74 -16.22 -7.54
N ASN A 228 -15.41 -14.93 -7.63
CA ASN A 228 -14.04 -14.47 -7.83
C ASN A 228 -13.12 -14.96 -6.69
N LYS A 229 -13.61 -14.93 -5.44
CA LYS A 229 -12.85 -15.43 -4.31
C LYS A 229 -12.50 -16.92 -4.47
N ILE A 230 -13.47 -17.77 -4.80
CA ILE A 230 -13.25 -19.22 -4.97
C ILE A 230 -12.28 -19.53 -6.10
N GLU A 231 -12.38 -18.83 -7.23
CA GLU A 231 -11.48 -19.01 -8.38
C GLU A 231 -10.02 -18.69 -8.03
N ASN A 232 -9.79 -17.83 -7.04
CA ASN A 232 -8.46 -17.39 -6.60
C ASN A 232 -8.03 -17.98 -5.23
N LEU A 233 -8.77 -18.94 -4.67
CA LEU A 233 -8.37 -19.59 -3.42
C LEU A 233 -7.15 -20.49 -3.62
N PRO A 234 -6.20 -20.53 -2.67
CA PRO A 234 -5.15 -21.53 -2.69
C PRO A 234 -5.76 -22.92 -2.45
N LYS A 235 -5.14 -23.96 -3.02
CA LYS A 235 -5.69 -25.33 -3.06
C LYS A 235 -6.08 -25.90 -1.69
N ASN A 236 -5.38 -25.49 -0.63
CA ASN A 236 -5.57 -25.93 0.76
C ASN A 236 -6.62 -25.13 1.54
N ALA A 237 -7.11 -24.00 1.02
CA ALA A 237 -8.01 -23.11 1.74
C ALA A 237 -9.42 -23.10 1.12
N LYS A 238 -9.91 -24.25 0.66
CA LYS A 238 -11.27 -24.36 0.13
C LYS A 238 -12.33 -24.39 1.23
N TYR A 239 -11.98 -24.85 2.44
CA TYR A 239 -12.91 -25.03 3.58
C TYR A 239 -14.14 -25.89 3.30
N THR A 240 -14.16 -26.61 2.18
CA THR A 240 -15.24 -27.52 1.80
C THR A 240 -15.00 -28.95 2.28
N HIS A 241 -13.81 -29.27 2.80
CA HIS A 241 -13.50 -30.61 3.26
C HIS A 241 -14.29 -30.96 4.51
N HIS A 242 -14.69 -32.22 4.59
CA HIS A 242 -15.58 -32.77 5.60
C HIS A 242 -15.08 -32.53 7.05
N SER A 243 -13.78 -32.60 7.28
CA SER A 243 -13.18 -32.33 8.61
C SER A 243 -13.37 -30.87 9.03
N ILE A 244 -13.19 -29.93 8.10
CA ILE A 244 -13.34 -28.50 8.33
C ILE A 244 -14.81 -28.14 8.57
N GLN A 245 -15.74 -28.75 7.82
CA GLN A 245 -17.17 -28.58 8.05
C GLN A 245 -17.57 -28.97 9.50
N ASN A 246 -17.05 -30.11 9.97
CA ASN A 246 -17.31 -30.60 11.33
C ASN A 246 -16.71 -29.67 12.39
N GLU A 247 -15.51 -29.14 12.15
CA GLU A 247 -14.87 -28.17 13.04
C GLU A 247 -15.71 -26.90 13.15
N LEU A 248 -16.17 -26.35 12.03
CA LEU A 248 -17.03 -25.16 12.01
C LEU A 248 -18.34 -25.39 12.76
N LEU A 249 -18.99 -26.55 12.58
CA LEU A 249 -20.20 -26.91 13.32
C LEU A 249 -19.94 -27.05 14.83
N SER A 250 -18.80 -27.64 15.21
CA SER A 250 -18.38 -27.73 16.61
C SER A 250 -18.21 -26.34 17.23
N ILE A 251 -17.54 -25.42 16.53
CA ILE A 251 -17.37 -24.02 16.96
C ILE A 251 -18.73 -23.34 17.14
N MET A 252 -19.64 -23.47 16.16
CA MET A 252 -20.99 -22.91 16.28
C MET A 252 -21.74 -23.47 17.49
N SER A 253 -21.68 -24.79 17.72
CA SER A 253 -22.29 -25.45 18.87
C SER A 253 -21.74 -24.90 20.19
N GLN A 254 -20.41 -24.74 20.29
CA GLN A 254 -19.77 -24.15 21.46
C GLN A 254 -20.20 -22.70 21.71
N MET A 255 -20.33 -21.88 20.65
CA MET A 255 -20.82 -20.51 20.76
C MET A 255 -22.25 -20.45 21.32
N VAL A 256 -23.14 -21.35 20.87
CA VAL A 256 -24.51 -21.45 21.38
C VAL A 256 -24.50 -21.85 22.87
N LEU A 257 -23.72 -22.87 23.24
CA LEU A 257 -23.61 -23.31 24.63
C LEU A 257 -23.05 -22.21 25.54
N GLN A 258 -22.06 -21.45 25.07
CA GLN A 258 -21.51 -20.30 25.78
C GLN A 258 -22.55 -19.20 25.98
N SER A 259 -23.36 -18.89 24.95
CA SER A 259 -24.46 -17.92 25.06
C SER A 259 -25.44 -18.32 26.16
N ILE A 260 -25.92 -19.57 26.12
CA ILE A 260 -26.85 -20.11 27.11
C ILE A 260 -26.22 -20.08 28.52
N SER A 261 -24.95 -20.47 28.64
CA SER A 261 -24.25 -20.45 29.93
C SER A 261 -24.11 -19.05 30.51
N ASN A 262 -23.87 -18.05 29.66
CA ASN A 262 -23.76 -16.66 30.09
C ASN A 262 -25.12 -16.11 30.52
N GLU A 263 -26.18 -16.39 29.78
CA GLU A 263 -27.55 -16.02 30.16
C GLU A 263 -27.89 -16.59 31.54
N LEU A 264 -27.66 -17.88 31.78
CA LEU A 264 -27.92 -18.51 33.07
C LEU A 264 -27.13 -17.88 34.24
N LYS A 265 -25.92 -17.39 33.99
CA LYS A 265 -25.11 -16.68 35.01
C LYS A 265 -25.64 -15.29 35.32
N GLU A 266 -26.29 -14.62 34.38
CA GLU A 266 -26.90 -13.30 34.63
C GLU A 266 -28.19 -13.41 35.46
N TYR A 267 -28.86 -14.56 35.44
CA TYR A 267 -30.07 -14.83 36.23
C TYR A 267 -29.81 -15.35 37.65
N LEU A 268 -28.55 -15.66 38.01
CA LEU A 268 -28.12 -16.18 39.32
C LEU A 268 -27.37 -15.10 40.12
#